data_AF-A0A150SU22-F1
#
_entry.id   AF-A0A150SU22-F1
#
_cell.length_a   1.000
_cell.length_b   1.000
_cell.length_c   1.000
_cell.angle_alpha   90.00
_cell.angle_beta   90.00
_cell.angle_gamma   90.00
#
_symmetry.space_group_name_H-M   'P 1'
#
loop_
_entity.id
_entity.type
_entity.pdbx_description
1 polymer ?
#
loop_
_entity_poly.entity_id
_entity_poly.type
_entity_poly.pdbx_seq_one_letter_code
_entity_poly.pdbx_strand_id
1 'polypeptide(L)'
;MMLILAPAGDADAAAPIRVSDVRLAAPSEDRAEIVVATSGAPRFSARVADGGKRILVDLEGAEAAGAPGAITDGNAIVAGVMTQGFGAAAQRTTRVLVQLARPAAYRIRAE
;
A
#
# COMPACT_ATOMS: atom_id res chain seq x y z
N MET A 1 -30.86 21.96 -21.40
CA MET A 1 -29.39 21.81 -21.49
C MET A 1 -28.80 22.50 -20.28
N MET A 2 -28.15 21.77 -19.38
CA MET A 2 -27.64 22.29 -18.11
C MET A 2 -26.12 22.27 -18.16
N LEU A 3 -25.50 23.45 -18.09
CA LEU A 3 -24.05 23.63 -18.09
C LEU A 3 -23.61 23.86 -16.65
N ILE A 4 -22.78 22.97 -16.12
CA ILE A 4 -22.15 23.14 -14.80
C ILE A 4 -20.74 23.68 -15.06
N LEU A 5 -20.50 24.93 -14.64
CA LEU A 5 -19.17 25.53 -14.60
C LEU A 5 -18.65 25.38 -13.16
N ALA A 6 -17.63 24.53 -12.97
CA ALA A 6 -16.85 24.52 -11.74
C ALA A 6 -15.75 25.58 -11.86
N PRO A 7 -15.53 26.45 -10.85
CA PRO A 7 -14.35 27.30 -10.84
C PRO A 7 -13.11 26.42 -10.77
N ALA A 8 -12.11 26.71 -11.60
CA ALA A 8 -10.76 26.21 -11.41
C ALA A 8 -10.21 26.87 -10.14
N GLY A 9 -10.50 26.27 -9.00
CA GLY A 9 -9.68 26.50 -7.82
C GLY A 9 -8.35 25.81 -8.08
N ASP A 10 -7.25 26.56 -8.00
CA ASP A 10 -5.92 25.96 -7.85
C ASP A 10 -5.95 25.17 -6.54
N ALA A 11 -6.35 23.91 -6.63
CA ALA A 11 -6.13 22.94 -5.59
C ALA A 11 -4.61 22.82 -5.51
N ASP A 12 -4.01 23.55 -4.56
CA ASP A 12 -2.67 23.25 -4.08
C ASP A 12 -2.67 21.75 -3.79
N ALA A 13 -2.07 20.98 -4.68
CA ALA A 13 -2.16 19.54 -4.64
C ALA A 13 -1.42 19.14 -3.38
N ALA A 14 -2.18 18.83 -2.32
CA ALA A 14 -1.63 18.46 -1.03
C ALA A 14 -0.48 17.48 -1.25
N ALA A 15 0.67 17.78 -0.63
CA ALA A 15 1.89 17.02 -0.84
C ALA A 15 1.61 15.51 -0.73
N PRO A 16 2.19 14.68 -1.61
CA PRO A 16 1.88 13.26 -1.63
C PRO A 16 2.24 12.62 -0.29
N ILE A 17 1.42 11.64 0.13
CA ILE A 17 1.75 10.81 1.29
C ILE A 17 3.06 10.07 0.97
N ARG A 18 4.07 10.22 1.81
CA ARG A 18 5.34 9.50 1.65
C ARG A 18 5.26 8.16 2.37
N VAL A 19 5.57 7.08 1.66
CA VAL A 19 5.82 5.76 2.23
C VAL A 19 7.31 5.65 2.51
N SER A 20 7.69 5.81 3.78
CA SER A 20 9.09 5.89 4.19
C SER A 20 9.70 4.54 4.50
N ASP A 21 8.89 3.55 4.88
CA ASP A 21 9.34 2.21 5.22
C ASP A 21 8.24 1.17 4.99
N VAL A 22 8.66 -0.05 4.68
CA VAL A 22 7.81 -1.24 4.65
C VAL A 22 8.60 -2.35 5.31
N ARG A 23 8.06 -2.94 6.37
CA ARG A 23 8.72 -4.00 7.12
C ARG A 23 7.79 -5.18 7.39
N LEU A 24 8.38 -6.37 7.44
CA LEU A 24 7.75 -7.59 7.92
C LEU A 24 8.16 -7.81 9.39
N ALA A 25 7.18 -7.88 10.26
CA ALA A 25 7.32 -8.34 11.64
C ALA A 25 6.66 -9.71 11.81
N ALA A 26 7.22 -10.54 12.68
CA ALA A 26 6.71 -11.87 13.02
C ALA A 26 6.47 -11.96 14.52
N PRO A 27 5.38 -11.38 15.04
CA PRO A 27 5.10 -11.38 16.47
C PRO A 27 4.89 -12.79 17.07
N SER A 28 4.58 -13.79 16.25
CA SER A 28 4.61 -15.21 16.61
C SER A 28 4.78 -16.06 15.34
N GLU A 29 5.07 -17.35 15.48
CA GLU A 29 5.24 -18.27 14.34
C GLU A 29 3.99 -18.32 13.43
N ASP A 30 2.81 -18.15 14.02
CA ASP A 30 1.52 -18.16 13.34
C ASP A 30 0.95 -16.77 13.04
N ARG A 31 1.75 -15.70 13.18
CA ARG A 31 1.31 -14.34 12.88
C ARG A 31 2.40 -13.54 12.18
N ALA A 32 2.06 -12.99 11.01
CA ALA A 32 2.86 -12.02 10.30
C ALA A 32 2.17 -10.66 10.32
N GLU A 33 2.96 -9.61 10.40
CA GLU A 33 2.50 -8.23 10.37
C GLU A 33 3.32 -7.43 9.38
N ILE A 34 2.66 -6.81 8.41
CA ILE A 34 3.30 -5.89 7.47
C ILE A 34 3.00 -4.49 7.95
N VAL A 35 4.04 -3.75 8.33
CA VAL A 35 3.92 -2.35 8.75
C VAL A 35 4.39 -1.47 7.61
N VAL A 36 3.54 -0.53 7.22
CA VAL A 36 3.81 0.44 6.16
C VAL A 36 3.85 1.83 6.80
N ALA A 37 5.05 2.38 6.94
CA ALA A 37 5.22 3.70 7.56
C ALA A 37 4.87 4.78 6.52
N THR A 38 3.91 5.63 6.87
CA THR A 38 3.42 6.72 6.01
C THR A 38 3.53 8.06 6.73
N SER A 39 3.74 9.15 5.99
CA SER A 39 3.85 10.51 6.55
C SER A 39 2.54 11.09 7.09
N GLY A 40 1.43 10.38 6.91
CA GLY A 40 0.08 10.77 7.34
C GLY A 40 -0.91 9.67 6.99
N ALA A 41 -2.14 9.79 7.50
CA ALA A 41 -3.18 8.77 7.33
C ALA A 41 -3.45 8.49 5.84
N PRO A 42 -3.16 7.28 5.32
CA PRO A 42 -3.31 7.00 3.91
C PRO A 42 -4.76 6.66 3.58
N ARG A 43 -5.20 7.09 2.40
CA ARG A 43 -6.35 6.47 1.74
C ARG A 43 -5.86 5.21 1.06
N PHE A 44 -6.53 4.09 1.32
CA PHE A 44 -6.11 2.82 0.75
C PHE A 44 -7.30 1.97 0.29
N SER A 45 -7.02 1.12 -0.70
CA SER A 45 -7.87 -0.02 -1.04
C SER A 45 -7.07 -1.31 -0.92
N ALA A 46 -7.74 -2.41 -0.66
CA ALA A 46 -7.11 -3.71 -0.57
C ALA A 46 -7.95 -4.77 -1.28
N ARG A 47 -7.27 -5.67 -1.99
CA ARG A 47 -7.93 -6.81 -2.65
C ARG A 47 -7.07 -8.06 -2.61
N VAL A 48 -7.74 -9.19 -2.65
CA VAL A 48 -7.12 -10.50 -2.84
C VAL A 48 -6.98 -10.77 -4.33
N ALA A 49 -5.86 -11.35 -4.73
CA ALA A 49 -5.60 -11.80 -6.10
C ALA A 49 -4.98 -13.20 -6.11
N ASP A 50 -4.78 -13.74 -7.31
CA ASP A 50 -4.09 -15.01 -7.59
C ASP A 50 -4.61 -16.18 -6.74
N GLY A 51 -5.95 -16.29 -6.67
CA GLY A 51 -6.61 -17.38 -5.96
C GLY A 51 -6.36 -17.39 -4.44
N GLY A 52 -6.17 -16.22 -3.83
CA GLY A 52 -5.91 -16.13 -2.39
C GLY A 52 -4.44 -16.10 -2.01
N LYS A 53 -3.52 -16.08 -2.99
CA LYS A 53 -2.07 -16.09 -2.73
C LYS A 53 -1.46 -14.70 -2.60
N ARG A 54 -2.17 -13.65 -3.00
CA ARG A 54 -1.66 -12.28 -2.93
C ARG A 54 -2.69 -11.33 -2.32
N ILE A 55 -2.21 -10.42 -1.49
CA ILE A 55 -2.97 -9.26 -1.03
C ILE A 55 -2.32 -8.02 -1.64
N LEU A 56 -3.09 -7.23 -2.38
CA LEU A 56 -2.64 -6.01 -3.02
C LEU A 56 -3.25 -4.85 -2.25
N VAL A 57 -2.41 -4.03 -1.62
CA VAL A 57 -2.80 -2.82 -0.90
C VAL A 57 -2.34 -1.62 -1.71
N ASP A 58 -3.28 -0.83 -2.21
CA ASP A 58 -3.03 0.36 -3.01
C ASP A 58 -3.22 1.61 -2.16
N LEU A 59 -2.14 2.38 -1.96
CA LEU A 59 -2.14 3.65 -1.23
C LEU A 59 -2.31 4.79 -2.23
N GLU A 60 -3.49 5.42 -2.23
CA GLU A 60 -3.86 6.50 -3.14
C GLU A 60 -3.13 7.80 -2.80
N GLY A 61 -2.62 8.51 -3.80
CA GLY A 61 -1.88 9.76 -3.61
C GLY A 61 -0.54 9.58 -2.90
N ALA A 62 -0.04 8.35 -2.81
CA ALA A 62 1.17 8.02 -2.07
C ALA A 62 2.36 7.72 -2.97
N GLU A 63 3.55 8.09 -2.52
CA GLU A 63 4.83 7.79 -3.17
C GLU A 63 5.78 7.01 -2.25
N ALA A 64 6.42 5.98 -2.80
CA ALA A 64 7.52 5.31 -2.12
C ALA A 64 8.74 6.23 -2.08
N ALA A 65 9.15 6.61 -0.86
CA ALA A 65 10.26 7.53 -0.60
C ALA A 65 11.07 7.02 0.60
N GLY A 66 11.76 5.89 0.39
CA GLY A 66 12.61 5.25 1.41
C GLY A 66 12.26 3.79 1.67
N ALA A 67 11.04 3.36 1.37
CA ALA A 67 10.64 1.98 1.53
C ALA A 67 11.44 1.01 0.63
N PRO A 68 11.77 -0.19 1.12
CA PRO A 68 12.42 -1.20 0.30
C PRO A 68 11.52 -1.60 -0.87
N GLY A 69 12.11 -1.74 -2.06
CA GLY A 69 11.38 -2.18 -3.25
C GLY A 69 10.85 -3.62 -3.13
N ALA A 70 11.54 -4.45 -2.36
CA ALA A 70 11.08 -5.80 -2.01
C ALA A 70 11.67 -6.29 -0.67
N ILE A 71 10.90 -7.14 0.01
CA ILE A 71 11.33 -8.02 1.10
C ILE A 71 11.24 -9.44 0.55
N THR A 72 12.38 -10.10 0.36
CA THR A 72 12.47 -11.45 -0.24
C THR A 72 12.71 -12.55 0.78
N ASP A 73 13.22 -12.19 1.97
CA ASP A 73 13.34 -13.10 3.10
C ASP A 73 12.07 -13.01 3.95
N GLY A 74 11.10 -13.86 3.59
CA GLY A 74 9.79 -13.93 4.22
C GLY A 74 9.77 -14.74 5.52
N ASN A 75 8.61 -15.30 5.84
CA ASN A 75 8.40 -16.25 6.91
C ASN A 75 7.37 -17.33 6.49
N ALA A 76 6.92 -18.15 7.44
CA ALA A 76 5.96 -19.24 7.18
C ALA A 76 4.56 -18.79 6.68
N ILE A 77 4.26 -17.48 6.69
CA ILE A 77 2.95 -16.92 6.28
C ILE A 77 3.12 -15.97 5.09
N VAL A 78 4.12 -15.11 5.12
CA VAL A 78 4.43 -14.14 4.06
C VAL A 78 5.70 -14.60 3.35
N ALA A 79 5.60 -15.02 2.11
CA ALA A 79 6.78 -15.40 1.32
C ALA A 79 7.59 -14.18 0.89
N GLY A 80 6.96 -13.01 0.76
CA GLY A 80 7.64 -11.77 0.44
C GLY A 80 6.70 -10.59 0.29
N VAL A 81 7.27 -9.39 0.19
CA VAL A 81 6.54 -8.14 0.00
C VAL A 81 7.17 -7.37 -1.15
N MET A 82 6.38 -6.75 -2.01
CA MET A 82 6.86 -5.81 -3.03
C MET A 82 6.24 -4.44 -2.82
N THR A 83 7.05 -3.39 -2.93
CA THR A 83 6.61 -1.99 -2.88
C THR A 83 6.81 -1.38 -4.25
N GLN A 84 5.72 -0.92 -4.88
CA GLN A 84 5.75 -0.47 -6.27
C GLN A 84 4.97 0.84 -6.43
N GLY A 85 5.62 1.87 -6.95
CA GLY A 85 4.93 3.09 -7.39
C GLY A 85 4.38 2.96 -8.81
N PHE A 86 3.18 3.47 -9.07
CA PHE A 86 2.65 3.67 -10.42
C PHE A 86 1.78 4.94 -10.50
N GLY A 87 1.49 5.38 -11.73
CA GLY A 87 0.80 6.63 -12.00
C GLY A 87 1.73 7.85 -12.04
N ALA A 88 1.15 9.01 -12.35
CA ALA A 88 1.88 10.28 -12.51
C ALA A 88 1.16 11.42 -11.78
N ALA A 89 1.95 12.39 -11.29
CA ALA A 89 1.47 13.60 -10.61
C ALA A 89 0.40 13.31 -9.54
N ALA A 90 -0.78 13.92 -9.66
CA ALA A 90 -1.89 13.81 -8.71
C ALA A 90 -2.58 12.42 -8.67
N GLN A 91 -2.24 11.50 -9.59
CA GLN A 91 -2.79 10.15 -9.67
C GLN A 91 -1.75 9.08 -9.30
N ARG A 92 -0.77 9.44 -8.46
CA ARG A 92 0.28 8.52 -8.00
C ARG A 92 -0.28 7.56 -6.95
N THR A 93 0.09 6.31 -7.06
CA THR A 93 -0.29 5.25 -6.12
C THR A 93 0.93 4.43 -5.78
N THR A 94 1.08 4.08 -4.51
CA THR A 94 2.07 3.09 -4.07
C THR A 94 1.35 1.81 -3.69
N ARG A 95 1.68 0.70 -4.34
CA ARG A 95 1.18 -0.63 -4.02
C ARG A 95 2.16 -1.38 -3.13
N VAL A 96 1.62 -1.95 -2.07
CA VAL A 96 2.26 -2.97 -1.27
C VAL A 96 1.60 -4.30 -1.61
N LEU A 97 2.32 -5.16 -2.32
CA LEU A 97 1.89 -6.51 -2.66
C LEU A 97 2.48 -7.46 -1.63
N VAL A 98 1.63 -8.16 -0.89
CA VAL A 98 2.03 -9.21 0.05
C VAL A 98 1.81 -10.57 -0.62
N GLN A 99 2.89 -11.29 -0.85
CA GLN A 99 2.85 -12.67 -1.32
C GLN A 99 2.69 -13.59 -0.12
N LEU A 100 1.61 -14.35 -0.07
CA LEU A 100 1.39 -15.33 0.98
C LEU A 100 2.12 -16.63 0.65
N ALA A 101 2.75 -17.23 1.65
CA ALA A 101 3.37 -18.56 1.60
C ALA A 101 2.31 -19.67 1.68
N ARG A 102 1.19 -19.39 2.37
CA ARG A 102 0.03 -20.27 2.52
C ARG A 102 -1.26 -19.45 2.66
N PRO A 103 -2.45 -20.01 2.40
CA PRO A 103 -3.71 -19.31 2.66
C PRO A 103 -3.78 -18.83 4.11
N ALA A 104 -4.17 -17.57 4.30
CA ALA A 104 -4.24 -16.94 5.62
C ALA A 104 -5.39 -15.93 5.69
N ALA A 105 -5.99 -15.81 6.87
CA ALA A 105 -6.89 -14.71 7.16
C ALA A 105 -6.09 -13.41 7.33
N TYR A 106 -6.65 -12.28 6.92
CA TYR A 106 -5.98 -10.98 7.01
C TYR A 106 -6.92 -9.90 7.53
N ARG A 107 -6.33 -8.88 8.14
CA ARG A 107 -7.00 -7.64 8.50
C ARG A 107 -6.04 -6.50 8.26
N ILE A 108 -6.55 -5.42 7.67
CA ILE A 108 -5.79 -4.20 7.39
C ILE A 108 -6.42 -3.07 8.20
N ARG A 109 -5.58 -2.23 8.80
CA ARG A 109 -5.99 -1.05 9.56
C ARG A 109 -5.02 0.08 9.22
N ALA A 110 -5.53 1.30 9.20
CA ALA A 110 -4.72 2.51 9.30
C ALA A 110 -4.97 3.09 10.70
N GLU A 111 -3.90 3.46 11.37
CA GLU A 111 -3.89 4.06 12.70
C GLU A 111 -3.05 5.34 12.70
#